data_AF-A0A1R1SET3-F1
#
_entry.id   AF-A0A1R1SET3-F1
#
_cell.length_a   1.000
_cell.length_b   1.000
_cell.length_c   1.000
_cell.angle_alpha   90.00
_cell.angle_beta   90.00
_cell.angle_gamma   90.00
#
_symmetry.space_group_name_H-M   'P 1'
#
loop_
_entity.id
_entity.type
_entity.pdbx_description
1 polymer ?
#
loop_
_entity_poly.entity_id
_entity_poly.type
_entity_poly.pdbx_seq_one_letter_code
_entity_poly.pdbx_strand_id
1 'polypeptide(L)'
;MPLDTAQTGPRPGRLTSHETRQRLEHARNSRLAQLRALDESAPSTDTHLVSAQREAIQRVLTEIDEAFARVEEGTYGTCQGCAKPVPAERLEILPYTRYCVACQGRATA
;
A
#
# COMPACT_ATOMS: atom_id res chain seq x y z
N MET A 1 -29.20 33.13 -8.81
CA MET A 1 -27.92 32.97 -8.08
C MET A 1 -27.12 31.89 -8.79
N PRO A 2 -26.15 32.21 -9.66
CA PRO A 2 -25.30 31.21 -10.28
C PRO A 2 -24.20 30.84 -9.26
N LEU A 3 -24.13 29.57 -8.87
CA LEU A 3 -22.93 29.06 -8.21
C LEU A 3 -22.14 28.29 -9.25
N ASP A 4 -21.17 29.05 -9.76
CA ASP A 4 -19.88 28.68 -10.33
C ASP A 4 -19.60 27.17 -10.46
N THR A 5 -19.56 26.75 -11.72
CA THR A 5 -18.97 25.51 -12.22
C THR A 5 -17.49 25.42 -11.85
N ALA A 6 -17.18 24.94 -10.65
CA ALA A 6 -15.85 24.47 -10.31
C ALA A 6 -15.62 23.09 -10.93
N GLN A 7 -15.11 23.14 -12.15
CA GLN A 7 -14.51 22.05 -12.90
C GLN A 7 -13.44 21.32 -12.06
N THR A 8 -13.70 20.07 -11.65
CA THR A 8 -12.67 19.12 -11.19
C THR A 8 -12.98 17.70 -11.68
N GLY A 9 -13.05 17.55 -13.00
CA GLY A 9 -12.90 16.23 -13.62
C GLY A 9 -11.50 15.66 -13.31
N PRO A 10 -11.35 14.34 -13.15
CA PRO A 10 -10.08 13.72 -12.79
C PRO A 10 -9.05 13.94 -13.92
N ARG A 11 -7.94 14.62 -13.60
CA ARG A 11 -6.73 14.58 -14.43
C ARG A 11 -6.19 13.15 -14.39
N PRO A 12 -5.79 12.55 -15.53
CA PRO A 12 -5.17 11.23 -15.52
C PRO A 12 -3.88 11.33 -14.69
N GLY A 13 -3.88 10.75 -13.48
CA GLY A 13 -2.72 10.74 -12.58
C GLY A 13 -2.91 11.30 -11.16
N ARG A 14 -4.09 11.86 -10.78
CA ARG A 14 -4.40 12.17 -9.36
C ARG A 14 -5.56 11.31 -8.88
N LEU A 15 -5.26 10.17 -8.28
CA LEU A 15 -6.24 9.43 -7.48
C LEU A 15 -6.70 10.34 -6.35
N THR A 16 -8.00 10.41 -6.13
CA THR A 16 -8.55 11.07 -4.95
C THR A 16 -8.10 10.31 -3.69
N SER A 17 -8.08 10.99 -2.55
CA SER A 17 -7.78 10.35 -1.27
C SER A 17 -8.74 9.20 -0.97
N HIS A 18 -9.99 9.28 -1.46
CA HIS A 18 -10.98 8.22 -1.35
C HIS A 18 -10.60 6.98 -2.18
N GLU A 19 -10.30 7.14 -3.47
CA GLU A 19 -9.90 6.02 -4.34
C GLU A 19 -8.61 5.35 -3.84
N THR A 20 -7.66 6.16 -3.35
CA THR A 20 -6.43 5.66 -2.74
C THR A 20 -6.73 4.79 -1.51
N ARG A 21 -7.62 5.26 -0.64
CA ARG A 21 -8.06 4.52 0.55
C ARG A 21 -8.74 3.21 0.16
N GLN A 22 -9.63 3.22 -0.84
CA GLN A 22 -10.29 2.00 -1.33
C GLN A 22 -9.29 0.95 -1.85
N ARG A 23 -8.25 1.39 -2.58
CA ARG A 23 -7.19 0.49 -3.06
C ARG A 23 -6.38 -0.10 -1.90
N LEU A 24 -6.02 0.71 -0.91
CA LEU A 24 -5.32 0.23 0.29
C LEU A 24 -6.17 -0.75 1.08
N GLU A 25 -7.48 -0.51 1.18
CA GLU A 25 -8.40 -1.41 1.88
C GLU A 25 -8.54 -2.75 1.16
N HIS A 26 -8.65 -2.73 -0.17
CA HIS A 26 -8.63 -3.96 -0.96
C HIS A 26 -7.35 -4.76 -0.74
N ALA A 27 -6.18 -4.10 -0.74
CA ALA A 27 -4.90 -4.74 -0.46
C ALA A 27 -4.86 -5.33 0.97
N ARG A 28 -5.34 -4.60 1.98
CA ARG A 28 -5.43 -5.05 3.38
C ARG A 28 -6.29 -6.30 3.50
N ASN A 29 -7.49 -6.26 2.94
CA ASN A 29 -8.45 -7.36 3.01
C ASN A 29 -7.90 -8.63 2.33
N SER A 30 -7.21 -8.49 1.20
CA SER A 30 -6.53 -9.59 0.53
C SER A 30 -5.43 -10.22 1.41
N ARG A 31 -4.60 -9.40 2.07
CA ARG A 31 -3.54 -9.89 2.98
C ARG A 31 -4.11 -10.53 4.24
N LEU A 32 -5.17 -10.00 4.81
CA LEU A 32 -5.87 -10.60 5.95
C LEU A 32 -6.50 -11.95 5.59
N ALA A 33 -7.06 -12.09 4.37
CA ALA A 33 -7.55 -13.38 3.88
C ALA A 33 -6.42 -14.42 3.75
N GLN A 34 -5.26 -14.02 3.21
CA GLN A 34 -4.08 -14.87 3.13
C GLN A 34 -3.59 -15.31 4.52
N LEU A 35 -3.53 -14.38 5.48
CA LEU A 35 -3.12 -14.69 6.84
C LEU A 35 -4.06 -15.70 7.50
N ARG A 36 -5.38 -15.52 7.38
CA ARG A 36 -6.37 -16.47 7.91
C ARG A 36 -6.20 -17.87 7.31
N ALA A 37 -6.04 -17.96 6.00
CA ALA A 37 -5.82 -19.24 5.32
C ALA A 37 -4.55 -19.98 5.82
N LEU A 38 -3.48 -19.23 6.15
CA LEU A 38 -2.28 -19.81 6.75
C LEU A 38 -2.51 -20.29 8.19
N ASP A 39 -3.34 -19.59 8.97
CA ASP A 39 -3.66 -19.93 10.35
C ASP A 39 -4.52 -21.19 10.45
N GLU A 40 -5.44 -21.35 9.49
CA GLU A 40 -6.35 -22.49 9.38
C GLU A 40 -5.68 -23.75 8.80
N SER A 41 -4.50 -23.59 8.21
CA SER A 41 -3.71 -24.71 7.68
C SER A 41 -3.23 -25.59 8.84
N ALA A 42 -3.43 -26.91 8.71
CA ALA A 42 -2.95 -27.89 9.68
C ALA A 42 -1.43 -27.72 9.92
N PRO A 43 -0.91 -28.02 11.12
CA PRO A 43 0.51 -27.88 11.41
C PRO A 43 1.34 -28.70 10.41
N SER A 44 1.96 -27.99 9.47
CA SER A 44 2.80 -28.56 8.43
C SER A 44 4.19 -28.87 8.97
N THR A 45 4.84 -29.89 8.42
CA THR A 45 6.21 -30.31 8.76
C THR A 45 7.21 -29.15 8.63
N ASP A 46 6.94 -28.18 7.75
CA ASP A 46 7.70 -26.95 7.58
C ASP A 46 7.14 -25.78 8.41
N THR A 47 7.15 -25.90 9.74
CA THR A 47 6.72 -24.83 10.66
C THR A 47 7.50 -23.51 10.42
N HIS A 48 8.79 -23.60 10.10
CA HIS A 48 9.64 -22.45 9.80
C HIS A 48 9.23 -21.69 8.52
N LEU A 49 8.74 -22.41 7.51
CA LEU A 49 8.26 -21.77 6.28
C LEU A 49 6.98 -20.98 6.55
N VAL A 50 6.04 -21.58 7.28
CA VAL A 50 4.77 -20.95 7.65
C VAL A 50 5.00 -19.72 8.53
N SER A 51 5.93 -19.78 9.50
CA SER A 51 6.28 -18.62 10.31
C SER A 51 6.85 -17.47 9.48
N ALA A 52 7.79 -17.76 8.56
CA ALA A 52 8.36 -16.75 7.69
C ALA A 52 7.32 -16.09 6.77
N GLN A 53 6.36 -16.87 6.24
CA GLN A 53 5.25 -16.35 5.44
C GLN A 53 4.31 -15.46 6.27
N ARG A 54 3.94 -15.89 7.47
CA ARG A 54 3.13 -15.10 8.42
C ARG A 54 3.78 -13.75 8.71
N GLU A 55 5.06 -13.76 9.07
CA GLU A 55 5.79 -12.54 9.36
C GLU A 55 5.85 -11.61 8.14
N ALA A 56 6.05 -12.16 6.94
CA ALA A 56 6.04 -11.39 5.70
C ALA A 56 4.68 -10.70 5.47
N ILE A 57 3.58 -11.40 5.68
CA ILE A 57 2.23 -10.83 5.55
C ILE A 57 1.98 -9.76 6.61
N GLN A 58 2.38 -10.00 7.86
CA GLN A 58 2.27 -9.01 8.94
C GLN A 58 3.05 -7.74 8.63
N ARG A 59 4.29 -7.86 8.13
CA ARG A 59 5.09 -6.71 7.68
C ARG A 59 4.35 -5.91 6.60
N VAL A 60 3.75 -6.58 5.62
CA VAL A 60 2.97 -5.90 4.58
C VAL A 60 1.72 -5.21 5.15
N LEU A 61 1.03 -5.82 6.11
CA LEU A 61 -0.11 -5.18 6.79
C LEU A 61 0.31 -3.90 7.49
N THR A 62 1.47 -3.91 8.19
CA THR A 62 2.03 -2.70 8.79
C THR A 62 2.33 -1.62 7.73
N GLU A 63 2.92 -1.99 6.58
CA GLU A 63 3.17 -1.02 5.49
C GLU A 63 1.87 -0.43 4.92
N ILE A 64 0.78 -1.21 4.88
CA ILE A 64 -0.54 -0.74 4.47
C ILE A 64 -1.14 0.23 5.49
N ASP A 65 -1.02 -0.09 6.79
CA ASP A 65 -1.49 0.79 7.86
C ASP A 65 -0.73 2.13 7.85
N GLU A 66 0.59 2.11 7.65
CA GLU A 66 1.37 3.34 7.44
C GLU A 66 0.94 4.10 6.18
N ALA A 67 0.54 3.40 5.11
CA ALA A 67 0.06 4.05 3.90
C ALA A 67 -1.26 4.78 4.13
N PHE A 68 -2.16 4.23 4.96
CA PHE A 68 -3.37 4.95 5.37
C PHE A 68 -3.04 6.24 6.11
N ALA A 69 -2.10 6.21 7.06
CA ALA A 69 -1.65 7.41 7.77
C ALA A 69 -1.13 8.47 6.78
N ARG A 70 -0.33 8.08 5.78
CA ARG A 70 0.17 9.01 4.74
C ARG A 70 -0.95 9.61 3.88
N VAL A 71 -2.03 8.87 3.64
CA VAL A 71 -3.20 9.40 2.90
C VAL A 71 -3.92 10.46 3.74
N GLU A 72 -4.01 10.26 5.06
CA GLU A 72 -4.62 11.21 5.99
C GLU A 72 -3.77 12.47 6.18
N GLU A 73 -2.45 12.31 6.25
CA GLU A 73 -1.49 13.41 6.34
C GLU A 73 -1.30 14.16 5.00
N GLY A 74 -1.80 13.60 3.88
CA GLY A 74 -1.60 14.15 2.55
C GLY A 74 -0.17 13.98 1.99
N THR A 75 0.66 13.13 2.62
CA THR A 75 2.04 12.83 2.22
C THR A 75 2.15 11.61 1.31
N TYR A 76 1.03 10.92 1.04
CA TYR A 76 0.97 9.76 0.17
C TYR A 76 1.54 10.04 -1.23
N GLY A 77 2.30 9.07 -1.75
CA GLY A 77 2.99 9.21 -3.03
C GLY A 77 4.34 9.94 -2.95
N THR A 78 4.83 10.26 -1.76
CA THR A 78 6.20 10.78 -1.55
C THR A 78 7.13 9.68 -1.05
N CYS A 79 8.29 9.51 -1.69
CA CYS A 79 9.29 8.52 -1.30
C CYS A 79 9.99 8.93 -0.01
N GLN A 80 9.96 8.07 1.01
CA GLN A 80 10.63 8.35 2.30
C GLN A 80 12.17 8.34 2.21
N GLY A 81 12.76 7.72 1.18
CA GLY A 81 14.22 7.62 1.04
C GLY A 81 14.86 8.78 0.26
N CYS A 82 14.10 9.51 -0.56
CA CYS A 82 14.65 10.60 -1.36
C CYS A 82 13.73 11.84 -1.46
N ALA A 83 12.60 11.84 -0.77
CA ALA A 83 11.58 12.89 -0.80
C ALA A 83 11.00 13.24 -2.18
N LYS A 84 11.27 12.40 -3.21
CA LYS A 84 10.73 12.58 -4.57
C LYS A 84 9.37 11.89 -4.72
N PRO A 85 8.52 12.33 -5.66
CA PRO A 85 7.28 11.63 -5.97
C PRO A 85 7.55 10.19 -6.41
N VAL A 86 6.75 9.25 -5.90
CA VAL A 86 6.70 7.86 -6.33
C VAL A 86 5.92 7.79 -7.64
N PRO A 87 6.42 7.09 -8.68
CA PRO A 87 5.69 6.93 -9.93
C PRO A 87 4.28 6.35 -9.71
N ALA A 88 3.29 6.88 -10.43
CA ALA A 88 1.90 6.47 -10.28
C ALA A 88 1.74 4.98 -10.62
N GLU A 89 2.40 4.51 -11.68
CA GLU A 89 2.41 3.12 -12.13
C GLU A 89 2.86 2.17 -11.01
N ARG A 90 3.77 2.62 -10.14
CA ARG A 90 4.22 1.85 -8.99
C ARG A 90 3.18 1.82 -7.87
N LEU A 91 2.49 2.93 -7.62
CA LEU A 91 1.38 3.00 -6.66
C LEU A 91 0.15 2.24 -7.13
N GLU A 92 0.00 2.03 -8.45
CA GLU A 92 -1.04 1.17 -9.01
C GLU A 92 -0.78 -0.31 -8.73
N ILE A 93 0.48 -0.75 -8.81
CA ILE A 93 0.87 -2.14 -8.55
C ILE A 93 1.03 -2.40 -7.03
N LEU A 94 1.66 -1.46 -6.32
CA LEU A 94 1.98 -1.55 -4.89
C LEU A 94 1.56 -0.26 -4.17
N PRO A 95 0.26 -0.12 -3.82
CA PRO A 95 -0.26 1.12 -3.23
C PRO A 95 0.33 1.43 -1.84
N TYR A 96 0.82 0.44 -1.12
CA TYR A 96 1.40 0.62 0.21
C TYR A 96 2.90 0.98 0.21
N THR A 97 3.54 1.06 -0.96
CA THR A 97 4.99 1.32 -1.03
C THR A 97 5.36 2.68 -0.41
N ARG A 98 6.38 2.66 0.47
CA ARG A 98 7.00 3.87 1.04
C ARG A 98 8.18 4.42 0.23
N TYR A 99 8.69 3.61 -0.71
CA TYR A 99 9.88 3.93 -1.51
C TYR A 99 9.59 3.92 -3.02
N CYS A 100 10.35 4.73 -3.76
CA CYS A 100 10.44 4.63 -5.21
C CYS A 100 11.35 3.45 -5.63
N VAL A 101 11.31 3.07 -6.90
CA VAL A 101 12.13 1.97 -7.46
C VAL A 101 13.62 2.11 -7.12
N ALA A 102 14.17 3.31 -7.25
CA ALA A 102 15.58 3.58 -7.00
C ALA A 102 15.95 3.46 -5.51
N CYS A 103 15.04 3.83 -4.60
CA CYS A 103 15.28 3.72 -3.16
C CYS A 103 15.04 2.29 -2.65
N GLN A 104 14.07 1.58 -3.22
CA GLN A 104 13.77 0.20 -2.80
C GLN A 104 14.98 -0.71 -3.02
N GLY A 105 15.65 -0.61 -4.17
CA GLY A 105 16.84 -1.42 -4.46
C GLY A 105 18.02 -1.16 -3.52
N ARG A 106 18.03 -0.05 -2.76
CA ARG A 106 19.03 0.24 -1.72
C ARG A 106 18.63 -0.23 -0.33
N ALA A 107 17.34 -0.43 -0.08
CA ALA A 107 16.83 -0.87 1.22
C ALA A 107 16.86 -2.40 1.41
N THR A 108 16.99 -3.15 0.31
CA THR A 108 17.10 -4.62 0.29
C THR A 108 18.54 -5.11 0.04
N ALA A 109 19.54 -4.25 0.25
CA ALA A 109 20.96 -4.57 0.08
C ALA A 109 21.68 -4.61 1.44
#